data_AF-A0A134CFX0-F1
#
_entry.id   AF-A0A134CFX0-F1
#
_cell.length_a   1.000
_cell.length_b   1.000
_cell.length_c   1.000
_cell.angle_alpha   90.00
_cell.angle_beta   90.00
_cell.angle_gamma   90.00
#
_symmetry.space_group_name_H-M   'P 1'
#
loop_
_entity.id
_entity.type
_entity.pdbx_description
1 polymer ?
#
loop_
_entity_poly.entity_id
_entity_poly.type
_entity_poly.pdbx_seq_one_letter_code
_entity_poly.pdbx_strand_id
1 'polypeptide(L)'
;MILKIKYQELILRVLGLVMIVLICVLVNHLESKKPEIEIRKSITGINIYNGESKLVDLLQFNYKTSKHYILTGTLQSYGDQTSIIKYYQRHLDDIGWNFMGKSEYIDYSSNIKTGDSFVFAKENYELIVYFNFQDLCNNKKDDQKNLLKYSVSIYPKP
;
A
#
# COMPACT_ATOMS: atom_id res chain seq x y z
N MET A 1 5.26 -28.77 -53.40
CA MET A 1 3.93 -28.44 -52.83
C MET A 1 3.79 -28.89 -51.37
N ILE A 2 4.13 -30.15 -51.04
CA ILE A 2 4.03 -30.73 -49.69
C ILE A 2 4.87 -29.99 -48.62
N LEU A 3 6.09 -29.55 -48.96
CA LEU A 3 6.98 -28.83 -48.03
C LEU A 3 6.38 -27.48 -47.59
N LYS A 4 5.68 -26.79 -48.52
CA LYS A 4 5.06 -25.47 -48.29
C LYS A 4 3.86 -25.56 -47.35
N ILE A 5 3.06 -26.63 -47.48
CA ILE A 5 1.92 -26.93 -46.61
C ILE A 5 2.40 -27.25 -45.18
N LYS A 6 3.43 -28.09 -45.03
CA LYS A 6 4.04 -28.39 -43.71
C LYS A 6 4.62 -27.14 -43.02
N TYR A 7 5.20 -26.22 -43.80
CA TYR A 7 5.75 -24.97 -43.26
C TYR A 7 4.64 -24.02 -42.80
N GLN A 8 3.53 -23.92 -43.55
CA GLN A 8 2.36 -23.14 -43.15
C GLN A 8 1.68 -23.69 -41.90
N GLU A 9 1.55 -25.01 -41.77
CA GLU A 9 1.03 -25.65 -40.56
C GLU A 9 1.92 -25.39 -39.34
N LEU A 10 3.24 -25.43 -39.51
CA LEU A 10 4.20 -25.12 -38.44
C LEU A 10 4.08 -23.66 -38.00
N ILE A 11 3.99 -22.70 -38.95
CA ILE A 11 3.79 -21.28 -38.65
C ILE A 11 2.49 -21.08 -37.87
N LEU A 12 1.40 -21.71 -38.28
CA LEU A 12 0.10 -21.56 -37.62
C LEU A 12 0.14 -22.08 -36.17
N ARG A 13 0.83 -23.20 -35.92
CA ARG A 13 1.03 -23.74 -34.57
C ARG A 13 1.88 -22.80 -33.70
N VAL A 14 2.96 -22.23 -34.25
CA VAL A 14 3.80 -21.27 -33.54
C VAL A 14 3.02 -20.00 -33.22
N LEU A 15 2.26 -19.45 -34.16
CA LEU A 15 1.39 -18.30 -33.94
C LEU A 15 0.34 -18.59 -32.85
N GLY A 16 -0.26 -19.78 -32.88
CA GLY A 16 -1.19 -20.22 -31.83
C GLY A 16 -0.55 -20.24 -30.44
N LEU A 17 0.68 -20.77 -30.32
CA LEU A 17 1.43 -20.77 -29.06
C LEU A 17 1.78 -19.34 -28.60
N VAL A 18 2.24 -18.48 -29.51
CA VAL A 18 2.53 -17.08 -29.20
C VAL A 18 1.28 -16.36 -28.70
N MET A 19 0.12 -16.58 -29.33
CA MET A 19 -1.16 -16.01 -28.89
C MET A 19 -1.55 -16.50 -27.49
N ILE A 20 -1.39 -17.78 -27.19
CA ILE A 20 -1.66 -18.33 -25.85
C ILE A 20 -0.75 -17.68 -24.80
N VAL A 21 0.56 -17.59 -25.08
CA VAL A 21 1.53 -16.95 -24.17
C VAL A 21 1.17 -15.49 -23.93
N LEU A 22 0.79 -14.74 -24.96
CA LEU A 22 0.35 -13.35 -24.83
C LEU A 22 -0.88 -13.23 -23.93
N ILE A 23 -1.88 -14.10 -24.10
CA ILE A 23 -3.08 -14.13 -23.24
C ILE A 23 -2.69 -14.42 -21.78
N CYS A 24 -1.83 -15.40 -21.53
CA CYS A 24 -1.37 -15.71 -20.17
C CYS A 24 -0.64 -14.52 -19.52
N VAL A 25 0.22 -13.83 -20.25
CA VAL A 25 0.92 -12.63 -19.77
C VAL A 25 -0.07 -11.51 -19.43
N LEU A 26 -1.07 -11.28 -20.30
CA LEU A 26 -2.11 -10.28 -20.08
C LEU A 26 -2.97 -10.62 -18.86
N VAL A 27 -3.40 -11.87 -18.70
CA VAL A 27 -4.18 -12.33 -17.54
C VAL A 27 -3.38 -12.13 -16.26
N ASN A 28 -2.12 -12.54 -16.23
CA ASN A 28 -1.24 -12.36 -15.08
C ASN A 28 -1.08 -10.89 -14.70
N HIS A 29 -0.92 -10.00 -15.68
CA HIS A 29 -0.81 -8.56 -15.46
C HIS A 29 -2.13 -7.91 -14.97
N LEU A 30 -3.29 -8.39 -15.44
CA LEU A 30 -4.58 -7.92 -14.94
C LEU A 30 -4.85 -8.40 -13.51
N GLU A 31 -4.55 -9.66 -13.22
CA GLU A 31 -4.69 -10.23 -11.89
C GLU A 31 -3.78 -9.55 -10.88
N SER A 32 -2.54 -9.21 -11.28
CA SER A 32 -1.64 -8.51 -10.39
C SER A 32 -2.16 -7.14 -9.97
N LYS A 33 -3.01 -6.47 -10.79
CA LYS A 33 -3.56 -5.15 -10.45
C LYS A 33 -4.81 -5.18 -9.57
N LYS A 34 -5.47 -6.34 -9.42
CA LYS A 34 -6.68 -6.46 -8.59
C LYS A 34 -6.49 -5.94 -7.16
N PRO A 35 -5.39 -6.28 -6.45
CA PRO A 35 -5.19 -5.79 -5.09
C PRO A 35 -5.03 -4.29 -4.98
N GLU A 36 -4.39 -3.64 -5.97
CA GLU A 36 -4.29 -2.19 -6.01
C GLU A 36 -5.65 -1.53 -6.12
N ILE A 37 -6.49 -2.02 -7.04
CA ILE A 37 -7.84 -1.48 -7.24
C ILE A 37 -8.67 -1.64 -5.96
N GLU A 38 -8.60 -2.82 -5.34
CA GLU A 38 -9.32 -3.14 -4.10
C GLU A 38 -8.89 -2.25 -2.94
N ILE A 39 -7.59 -2.15 -2.67
CA ILE A 39 -7.05 -1.31 -1.60
C ILE A 39 -7.40 0.15 -1.86
N ARG A 40 -7.15 0.69 -3.07
CA ARG A 40 -7.46 2.09 -3.39
C ARG A 40 -8.93 2.41 -3.19
N LYS A 41 -9.83 1.52 -3.61
CA LYS A 41 -11.27 1.66 -3.38
C LYS A 41 -11.61 1.66 -1.88
N SER A 42 -10.94 0.83 -1.10
CA SER A 42 -11.19 0.67 0.34
C SER A 42 -10.79 1.88 1.20
N ILE A 43 -10.03 2.84 0.67
CA ILE A 43 -9.58 4.06 1.37
C ILE A 43 -9.87 5.36 0.60
N THR A 44 -10.65 5.30 -0.48
CA THR A 44 -10.84 6.42 -1.43
C THR A 44 -11.44 7.70 -0.80
N GLY A 45 -12.15 7.56 0.31
CA GLY A 45 -12.76 8.66 1.06
C GLY A 45 -11.91 9.20 2.22
N ILE A 46 -10.72 8.65 2.44
CA ILE A 46 -9.85 9.05 3.56
C ILE A 46 -8.95 10.20 3.13
N ASN A 47 -9.04 11.33 3.84
CA ASN A 47 -8.11 12.44 3.66
C ASN A 47 -6.90 12.27 4.57
N ILE A 48 -5.85 13.04 4.29
CA ILE A 48 -4.77 13.25 5.25
C ILE A 48 -5.29 14.09 6.41
N TYR A 49 -4.91 13.75 7.64
CA TYR A 49 -5.30 14.53 8.82
C TYR A 49 -4.96 16.02 8.64
N ASN A 50 -5.96 16.89 8.84
CA ASN A 50 -5.87 18.35 8.62
C ASN A 50 -5.35 18.75 7.22
N GLY A 51 -5.57 17.93 6.20
CA GLY A 51 -5.21 18.20 4.81
C GLY A 51 -6.36 17.96 3.84
N GLU A 52 -6.25 18.55 2.65
CA GLU A 52 -7.23 18.36 1.56
C GLU A 52 -6.90 17.17 0.65
N SER A 53 -5.63 16.73 0.65
CA SER A 53 -5.19 15.58 -0.14
C SER A 53 -5.80 14.28 0.39
N LYS A 54 -6.14 13.37 -0.52
CA LYS A 54 -6.60 12.04 -0.16
C LYS A 54 -5.42 11.10 0.08
N LEU A 55 -5.58 10.21 1.05
CA LEU A 55 -4.58 9.17 1.35
C LEU A 55 -4.27 8.33 0.12
N VAL A 56 -5.30 7.96 -0.65
CA VAL A 56 -5.17 7.14 -1.85
C VAL A 56 -4.25 7.76 -2.92
N ASP A 57 -4.22 9.09 -3.03
CA ASP A 57 -3.44 9.78 -4.06
C ASP A 57 -1.94 9.86 -3.72
N LEU A 58 -1.60 9.73 -2.43
CA LEU A 58 -0.23 9.85 -1.93
C LEU A 58 0.45 8.48 -1.73
N LEU A 59 -0.32 7.40 -1.70
CA LEU A 59 0.23 6.05 -1.58
C LEU A 59 0.81 5.55 -2.90
N GLN A 60 2.10 5.25 -2.87
CA GLN A 60 2.84 4.61 -3.96
C GLN A 60 2.67 3.09 -3.87
N PHE A 61 2.27 2.47 -4.98
CA PHE A 61 2.09 1.03 -5.05
C PHE A 61 3.36 0.35 -5.59
N ASN A 62 4.01 -0.46 -4.75
CA ASN A 62 5.24 -1.16 -5.09
C ASN A 62 4.97 -2.66 -5.29
N TYR A 63 5.06 -3.13 -6.54
CA TYR A 63 4.96 -4.55 -6.89
C TYR A 63 6.33 -5.22 -6.82
N LYS A 64 6.48 -6.25 -5.98
CA LYS A 64 7.57 -7.23 -6.09
C LYS A 64 7.13 -8.45 -6.90
N THR A 65 5.91 -8.92 -6.66
CA THR A 65 5.19 -9.93 -7.46
C THR A 65 3.67 -9.66 -7.37
N SER A 66 2.84 -10.43 -8.07
CA SER A 66 1.37 -10.37 -7.92
C SER A 66 0.88 -10.70 -6.49
N LYS A 67 1.70 -11.41 -5.70
CA LYS A 67 1.39 -11.80 -4.31
C LYS A 67 2.17 -11.01 -3.26
N HIS A 68 3.19 -10.28 -3.68
CA HIS A 68 4.06 -9.51 -2.78
C HIS A 68 4.06 -8.06 -3.27
N TYR A 69 3.27 -7.26 -2.60
CA TYR A 69 3.15 -5.84 -2.88
C TYR A 69 2.97 -5.07 -1.58
N ILE A 70 3.30 -3.78 -1.63
CA ILE A 70 3.10 -2.87 -0.52
C ILE A 70 2.71 -1.50 -1.07
N LEU A 71 1.74 -0.85 -0.43
CA LEU A 71 1.48 0.56 -0.64
C LEU A 71 2.17 1.33 0.46
N THR A 72 2.90 2.38 0.13
CA THR A 72 3.62 3.19 1.10
C THR A 72 3.48 4.67 0.79
N GLY A 73 3.36 5.50 1.82
CA GLY A 73 3.42 6.95 1.68
C GLY A 73 4.03 7.59 2.92
N THR A 74 4.90 8.58 2.69
CA THR A 74 5.39 9.47 3.75
C THR A 74 4.53 10.72 3.76
N LEU A 75 3.97 11.03 4.90
CA LEU A 75 2.95 12.05 5.09
C LEU A 75 3.39 13.07 6.13
N GLN A 76 2.71 14.20 6.13
CA GLN A 76 2.96 15.26 7.09
C GLN A 76 1.64 15.99 7.40
N SER A 77 1.34 16.16 8.68
CA SER A 77 0.11 16.79 9.15
C SER A 77 0.34 17.72 10.32
N TYR A 78 -0.45 18.79 10.41
CA TYR A 78 -0.45 19.68 11.57
C TYR A 78 -1.24 19.06 12.72
N GLY A 79 -0.54 18.60 13.75
CA GLY A 79 -1.10 18.06 14.99
C GLY A 79 -0.20 17.02 15.64
N ASP A 80 -0.62 16.55 16.81
CA ASP A 80 0.08 15.50 17.55
C ASP A 80 -0.34 14.09 17.10
N GLN A 81 0.47 13.10 17.49
CA GLN A 81 0.26 11.67 17.21
C GLN A 81 -1.12 11.17 17.65
N THR A 82 -1.60 11.58 18.82
CA THR A 82 -2.88 11.13 19.38
C THR A 82 -4.04 11.65 18.52
N SER A 83 -3.98 12.91 18.14
CA SER A 83 -4.99 13.54 17.29
C SER A 83 -5.03 12.92 15.90
N ILE A 84 -3.86 12.68 15.28
CA ILE A 84 -3.75 12.00 13.99
C ILE A 84 -4.31 10.57 14.05
N ILE A 85 -3.97 9.80 15.09
CA ILE A 85 -4.45 8.42 15.22
C ILE A 85 -5.95 8.37 15.51
N LYS A 86 -6.49 9.25 16.35
CA LYS A 86 -7.95 9.32 16.57
C LYS A 86 -8.71 9.62 15.29
N TYR A 87 -8.17 10.49 14.43
CA TYR A 87 -8.74 10.76 13.11
C TYR A 87 -8.78 9.49 12.26
N TYR A 88 -7.62 8.83 12.07
CA TYR A 88 -7.58 7.61 11.24
C TYR A 88 -8.45 6.51 11.83
N GLN A 89 -8.46 6.32 13.15
CA GLN A 89 -9.34 5.35 13.82
C GLN A 89 -10.80 5.58 13.46
N ARG A 90 -11.32 6.79 13.66
CA ARG A 90 -12.71 7.09 13.35
C ARG A 90 -13.05 6.86 11.88
N HIS A 91 -12.26 7.43 10.97
CA HIS A 91 -12.58 7.40 9.55
C HIS A 91 -12.35 6.03 8.90
N LEU A 92 -11.38 5.25 9.38
CA LEU A 92 -11.14 3.89 8.91
C LEU A 92 -12.22 2.93 9.45
N ASP A 93 -12.62 3.07 10.71
CA ASP A 93 -13.70 2.29 11.32
C ASP A 93 -15.03 2.50 10.58
N ASP A 94 -15.37 3.75 10.24
CA ASP A 94 -16.56 4.12 9.46
C ASP A 94 -16.67 3.37 8.11
N ILE A 95 -15.56 2.89 7.56
CA ILE A 95 -15.49 2.16 6.29
C ILE A 95 -15.02 0.71 6.45
N GLY A 96 -15.05 0.17 7.67
CA GLY A 96 -14.86 -1.25 7.98
C GLY A 96 -13.40 -1.69 8.17
N TRP A 97 -12.48 -0.77 8.45
CA TRP A 97 -11.12 -1.10 8.89
C TRP A 97 -11.06 -1.09 10.42
N ASN A 98 -10.80 -2.24 11.03
CA ASN A 98 -10.82 -2.39 12.47
C ASN A 98 -9.47 -1.99 13.07
N PHE A 99 -9.48 -1.17 14.13
CA PHE A 99 -8.27 -0.88 14.88
C PHE A 99 -7.83 -2.09 15.71
N MET A 100 -6.63 -2.59 15.45
CA MET A 100 -6.07 -3.77 16.09
C MET A 100 -5.22 -3.43 17.32
N GLY A 101 -4.76 -2.18 17.43
CA GLY A 101 -3.99 -1.71 18.57
C GLY A 101 -2.71 -0.97 18.18
N LYS A 102 -1.99 -0.56 19.23
CA LYS A 102 -0.65 0.02 19.13
C LYS A 102 0.38 -1.10 19.19
N SER A 103 1.39 -1.03 18.33
CA SER A 103 2.56 -1.91 18.34
C SER A 103 3.85 -1.08 18.34
N GLU A 104 4.98 -1.77 18.44
CA GLU A 104 6.29 -1.14 18.36
C GLU A 104 6.69 -0.95 16.89
N TYR A 105 7.32 0.19 16.58
CA TYR A 105 8.03 0.35 15.33
C TYR A 105 9.52 0.08 15.58
N ILE A 106 9.99 -1.07 15.09
CA ILE A 106 11.35 -1.57 15.30
C ILE A 106 12.11 -1.46 13.98
N ASP A 107 13.32 -0.90 14.05
CA ASP A 107 14.28 -0.97 12.95
C ASP A 107 14.91 -2.37 12.96
N TYR A 108 14.60 -3.16 11.94
CA TYR A 108 15.07 -4.54 11.82
C TYR A 108 16.60 -4.68 11.71
N SER A 109 17.32 -3.64 11.27
CA SER A 109 18.78 -3.70 11.14
C SER A 109 19.50 -3.60 12.48
N SER A 110 18.93 -2.82 13.39
CA SER A 110 19.48 -2.53 14.71
C SER A 110 18.74 -3.25 15.85
N ASN A 111 17.55 -3.79 15.57
CA ASN A 111 16.58 -4.29 16.54
C ASN A 111 16.23 -3.25 17.62
N ILE A 112 16.30 -1.97 17.27
CA ILE A 112 16.00 -0.84 18.17
C ILE A 112 14.60 -0.34 17.88
N LYS A 113 13.81 -0.19 18.95
CA LYS A 113 12.55 0.52 18.89
C LYS A 113 12.80 1.97 18.48
N THR A 114 12.35 2.30 17.29
CA THR A 114 12.54 3.61 16.64
C THR A 114 11.26 4.44 16.63
N GLY A 115 10.15 3.87 17.09
CA GLY A 115 8.89 4.58 17.15
C GLY A 115 7.70 3.75 17.62
N ASP A 116 6.53 4.28 17.31
CA ASP A 116 5.24 3.65 17.54
C ASP A 116 4.56 3.32 16.20
N SER A 117 3.85 2.20 16.16
CA SER A 117 3.01 1.80 15.02
C SER A 117 1.57 1.57 15.47
N PHE A 118 0.61 1.83 14.59
CA PHE A 118 -0.82 1.67 14.84
C PHE A 118 -1.42 0.85 13.72
N VAL A 119 -2.01 -0.28 14.08
CA VAL A 119 -2.41 -1.32 13.13
C VAL A 119 -3.92 -1.30 12.93
N PHE A 120 -4.33 -1.33 11.67
CA PHE A 120 -5.70 -1.45 11.23
C PHE A 120 -5.81 -2.65 10.29
N ALA A 121 -6.91 -3.37 10.37
CA ALA A 121 -7.11 -4.59 9.59
C ALA A 121 -8.46 -4.57 8.88
N LYS A 122 -8.45 -4.94 7.60
CA LYS A 122 -9.67 -5.17 6.81
C LYS A 122 -9.45 -6.33 5.88
N GLU A 123 -10.31 -7.35 5.97
CA GLU A 123 -10.25 -8.54 5.11
C GLU A 123 -8.82 -9.11 5.05
N ASN A 124 -8.19 -9.09 3.87
CA ASN A 124 -6.86 -9.62 3.60
C ASN A 124 -5.74 -8.56 3.72
N TYR A 125 -6.00 -7.42 4.35
CA TYR A 125 -5.06 -6.29 4.39
C TYR A 125 -4.82 -5.77 5.81
N GLU A 126 -3.60 -5.29 6.03
CA GLU A 126 -3.23 -4.48 7.18
C GLU A 126 -2.75 -3.11 6.71
N LEU A 127 -3.28 -2.06 7.34
CA LEU A 127 -2.83 -0.69 7.21
C LEU A 127 -2.11 -0.34 8.51
N ILE A 128 -0.88 0.14 8.39
CA ILE A 128 -0.09 0.59 9.54
C ILE A 128 0.29 2.06 9.38
N VAL A 129 0.07 2.82 10.45
CA VAL A 129 0.56 4.18 10.61
C VAL A 129 1.79 4.16 11.52
N TYR A 130 2.92 4.64 11.05
CA TYR A 130 4.21 4.65 11.75
C TYR A 130 4.62 6.06 12.15
N PHE A 131 5.06 6.24 13.39
CA PHE A 131 5.64 7.48 13.91
C PHE A 131 7.04 7.23 14.42
N ASN A 132 8.04 7.92 13.85
CA ASN A 132 9.41 7.85 14.33
C ASN A 132 9.60 8.73 15.58
N PHE A 133 10.34 8.26 16.58
CA PHE A 133 10.66 9.04 17.78
C PHE A 133 11.40 10.35 17.48
N GLN A 134 12.26 10.36 16.46
CA GLN A 134 12.96 11.57 16.04
C GLN A 134 11.98 12.65 15.57
N ASP A 135 10.99 12.28 14.75
CA ASP A 135 9.96 13.21 14.28
C ASP A 135 9.04 13.66 15.42
N LEU A 136 8.69 12.76 16.33
CA LEU A 136 7.92 13.09 17.54
C LEU A 136 8.69 14.07 18.45
N CYS A 137 9.99 13.89 18.62
CA CYS A 137 10.85 14.79 19.40
C CYS A 137 11.03 16.14 18.73
N ASN A 138 11.20 16.18 17.40
CA ASN A 138 11.34 17.42 16.64
C ASN A 138 10.04 18.24 16.68
N ASN A 139 8.89 17.59 16.58
CA ASN A 139 7.58 18.23 16.68
C ASN A 139 7.38 18.97 18.02
N LYS A 140 7.88 18.41 19.13
CA LYS A 140 7.78 19.03 20.47
C LYS A 140 8.72 20.23 20.69
N LYS A 141 9.74 20.41 19.86
CA LYS A 141 10.71 21.51 19.98
C LYS A 141 10.32 22.76 19.18
N ASP A 142 9.43 22.60 18.21
CA ASP A 142 9.05 23.64 17.27
C ASP A 142 7.65 24.15 17.65
N ASP A 143 7.59 25.01 18.68
CA ASP A 143 6.37 25.65 19.22
C ASP A 143 5.55 26.41 18.14
N GLN A 144 6.11 26.60 16.94
CA GLN A 144 5.49 27.33 15.84
C GLN A 144 4.97 26.47 14.68
N LYS A 145 5.26 25.16 14.62
CA LYS A 145 4.87 24.36 13.44
C LYS A 145 3.99 23.15 13.68
N ASN A 146 3.95 22.52 14.85
CA ASN A 146 3.09 21.34 15.12
C ASN A 146 3.03 20.30 13.96
N LEU A 147 4.05 20.25 13.11
CA LEU A 147 3.97 19.60 11.82
C LEU A 147 4.65 18.24 11.94
N LEU A 148 3.86 17.20 12.15
CA LEU A 148 4.34 15.86 12.43
C LEU A 148 4.44 15.04 11.14
N LYS A 149 5.62 14.47 10.90
CA LYS A 149 5.85 13.49 9.83
C LYS A 149 5.54 12.08 10.33
N TYR A 150 4.97 11.28 9.46
CA TYR A 150 4.63 9.88 9.72
C TYR A 150 4.54 9.13 8.40
N SER A 151 4.59 7.80 8.46
CA SER A 151 4.45 6.95 7.27
C SER A 151 3.21 6.10 7.38
N VAL A 152 2.57 5.82 6.25
CA VAL A 152 1.48 4.85 6.15
C VAL A 152 1.92 3.75 5.22
N SER A 153 1.62 2.51 5.59
CA SER A 153 1.81 1.36 4.71
C SER A 153 0.60 0.45 4.71
N ILE A 154 0.30 -0.16 3.56
CA ILE A 154 -0.73 -1.18 3.42
C ILE A 154 -0.11 -2.40 2.76
N TYR A 155 -0.25 -3.56 3.37
CA TYR A 155 0.26 -4.82 2.85
C TYR A 155 -0.76 -5.94 3.00
N PRO A 156 -0.68 -7.01 2.18
CA PRO A 156 -1.52 -8.18 2.35
C PRO A 156 -1.19 -8.89 3.68
N LYS A 157 -2.22 -9.35 4.39
CA LYS A 157 -2.05 -10.22 5.56
C LYS A 157 -1.29 -11.49 5.16
N PRO A 158 -0.40 -11.99 6.04
CA PRO A 158 0.28 -13.26 5.85
C PRO A 158 -0.70 -14.44 5.83
#